data_AF-A0A6N8G374-F1
#
_entry.id   AF-A0A6N8G374-F1
#
_cell.length_a   1.000
_cell.length_b   1.000
_cell.length_c   1.000
_cell.angle_alpha   90.00
_cell.angle_beta   90.00
_cell.angle_gamma   90.00
#
_symmetry.space_group_name_H-M   'P 1'
#
loop_
_entity.id
_entity.type
_entity.pdbx_description
1 polymer ?
#
loop_
_entity_poly.entity_id
_entity_poly.type
_entity_poly.pdbx_seq_one_letter_code
_entity_poly.pdbx_strand_id
1 'polypeptide(L)'
;MIEISSELASQHISRYAIADLLCYLNRTKWEQKYNRYQLKIELWAVGIWVREAGIISYQGLACFIRETTLLKASHLQVEQRSPNLFLVQGVQKSKYAVVRQHNCFCCECMLYRCRHNRLKKELPQLFEALNRKIFCHHTVAAYLSLKTQ
;
A
#
# COMPACT_ATOMS: atom_id res chain seq x y z
N MET A 1 -20.03 -8.81 -8.75
CA MET A 1 -18.56 -8.88 -8.80
C MET A 1 -18.05 -7.49 -8.44
N ILE A 2 -17.19 -7.33 -7.43
CA ILE A 2 -16.63 -6.01 -7.11
C ILE A 2 -15.58 -5.73 -8.18
N GLU A 3 -15.88 -4.81 -9.08
CA GLU A 3 -14.93 -4.39 -10.10
C GLU A 3 -13.99 -3.35 -9.50
N ILE A 4 -12.73 -3.74 -9.35
CA ILE A 4 -11.68 -2.80 -8.99
C ILE A 4 -11.05 -2.25 -10.26
N SER A 5 -10.61 -1.02 -10.19
CA SER A 5 -9.96 -0.42 -11.33
C SER A 5 -8.60 -1.01 -11.61
N SER A 6 -8.15 -0.89 -12.86
CA SER A 6 -6.80 -1.28 -13.25
C SER A 6 -5.73 -0.49 -12.48
N GLU A 7 -5.99 0.77 -12.14
CA GLU A 7 -5.08 1.61 -11.36
C GLU A 7 -4.96 1.18 -9.90
N LEU A 8 -6.05 0.79 -9.24
CA LEU A 8 -5.98 0.25 -7.87
C LEU A 8 -5.45 -1.19 -7.86
N ALA A 9 -5.86 -2.00 -8.85
CA ALA A 9 -5.41 -3.37 -9.03
C ALA A 9 -3.89 -3.44 -9.23
N SER A 10 -3.33 -2.61 -10.11
CA SER A 10 -1.90 -2.61 -10.41
C SER A 10 -1.02 -2.30 -9.18
N GLN A 11 -1.56 -1.58 -8.20
CA GLN A 11 -0.84 -1.19 -6.99
C GLN A 11 -0.80 -2.28 -5.91
N HIS A 12 -1.80 -3.15 -5.85
CA HIS A 12 -2.01 -4.05 -4.70
C HIS A 12 -2.26 -5.51 -5.06
N ILE A 13 -2.76 -5.75 -6.27
CA ILE A 13 -3.33 -7.03 -6.70
C ILE A 13 -2.69 -7.46 -8.04
N SER A 14 -1.59 -6.82 -8.44
CA SER A 14 -0.78 -7.30 -9.55
C SER A 14 -0.15 -8.64 -9.19
N ARG A 15 0.10 -9.49 -10.19
CA ARG A 15 0.74 -10.80 -9.99
C ARG A 15 2.06 -10.71 -9.23
N TYR A 16 2.83 -9.65 -9.47
CA TYR A 16 4.06 -9.38 -8.74
C TYR A 16 3.81 -9.04 -7.27
N ALA A 17 2.90 -8.11 -6.99
CA ALA A 17 2.57 -7.74 -5.62
C ALA A 17 2.02 -8.93 -4.82
N ILE A 18 1.22 -9.78 -5.45
CA ILE A 18 0.70 -11.01 -4.82
C ILE A 18 1.79 -12.05 -4.61
N ALA A 19 2.72 -12.23 -5.57
CA ALA A 19 3.86 -13.12 -5.36
C ALA A 19 4.72 -12.66 -4.18
N ASP A 20 5.07 -11.37 -4.12
CA ASP A 20 5.84 -10.81 -3.01
C ASP A 20 5.11 -10.98 -1.67
N LEU A 21 3.78 -10.79 -1.66
CA LEU A 21 2.93 -11.02 -0.50
C LEU A 21 2.91 -12.50 -0.08
N LEU A 22 2.87 -13.44 -1.02
CA LEU A 22 2.94 -14.87 -0.71
C LEU A 22 4.29 -15.23 -0.07
N CYS A 23 5.39 -14.68 -0.58
CA CYS A 23 6.71 -14.86 0.01
C CYS A 23 6.78 -14.28 1.42
N TYR A 24 6.26 -13.06 1.63
CA TYR A 24 6.14 -12.43 2.94
C TYR A 24 5.37 -13.30 3.94
N LEU A 25 4.32 -13.99 3.49
CA LEU A 25 3.53 -14.91 4.31
C LEU A 25 4.14 -16.31 4.45
N ASN A 26 5.38 -16.53 3.98
CA ASN A 26 6.05 -17.84 3.92
C ASN A 26 5.25 -18.92 3.16
N ARG A 27 4.48 -18.51 2.14
CA ARG A 27 3.66 -19.39 1.29
C ARG A 27 4.34 -19.58 -0.06
N THR A 28 5.50 -20.23 -0.10
CA THR A 28 6.34 -20.35 -1.31
C THR A 28 6.18 -21.67 -2.06
N LYS A 29 5.37 -22.62 -1.57
CA LYS A 29 5.20 -23.94 -2.21
C LYS A 29 4.76 -23.89 -3.69
N TRP A 30 4.05 -22.84 -4.10
CA TRP A 30 3.61 -22.66 -5.49
C TRP A 30 4.79 -22.48 -6.46
N GLU A 31 5.92 -21.96 -6.00
CA GLU A 31 7.12 -21.70 -6.82
C GLU A 31 7.74 -22.97 -7.40
N GLN A 32 7.43 -24.14 -6.83
CA GLN A 32 7.90 -25.44 -7.31
C GLN A 32 7.32 -25.81 -8.69
N LYS A 33 6.15 -25.25 -9.03
CA LYS A 33 5.40 -25.61 -10.24
C LYS A 33 4.98 -24.41 -11.08
N TYR A 34 4.89 -23.23 -10.48
CA TYR A 34 4.35 -22.03 -11.11
C TYR A 34 5.32 -20.85 -10.96
N ASN A 35 5.37 -20.04 -12.00
CA ASN A 35 6.00 -18.72 -11.99
C ASN A 35 4.96 -17.66 -11.56
N ARG A 36 5.40 -16.56 -10.93
CA ARG A 36 4.59 -15.37 -10.63
C ARG A 36 3.67 -14.91 -11.78
N TYR A 37 4.08 -15.00 -13.05
CA TYR A 37 3.24 -14.65 -14.20
C TYR A 37 2.02 -15.54 -14.40
N GLN A 38 2.06 -16.75 -13.86
CA GLN A 38 1.02 -17.78 -14.02
C GLN A 38 -0.02 -17.74 -12.90
N LEU A 39 0.19 -16.91 -11.87
CA LEU A 39 -0.75 -16.78 -10.76
C LEU A 39 -2.12 -16.29 -11.26
N LYS A 40 -3.17 -17.02 -10.87
CA LYS A 40 -4.56 -16.66 -11.11
C LYS A 40 -5.15 -16.08 -9.84
N ILE A 41 -5.61 -14.83 -9.93
CA ILE A 41 -5.97 -14.01 -8.78
C ILE A 41 -7.42 -13.55 -8.95
N GLU A 42 -8.21 -13.74 -7.90
CA GLU A 42 -9.59 -13.28 -7.82
C GLU A 42 -9.85 -12.58 -6.49
N LEU A 43 -10.74 -11.58 -6.51
CA LEU A 43 -11.16 -10.86 -5.31
C LEU A 43 -12.42 -11.46 -4.72
N TRP A 44 -12.35 -11.78 -3.44
CA TRP A 44 -13.40 -12.44 -2.69
C TRP A 44 -13.74 -11.59 -1.45
N ALA A 45 -14.93 -11.78 -0.89
CA ALA A 45 -15.39 -10.99 0.27
C ALA A 45 -14.44 -11.08 1.49
N VAL A 46 -13.77 -12.22 1.65
CA VAL A 46 -12.87 -12.51 2.78
C VAL A 46 -11.39 -12.23 2.48
N GLY A 47 -11.04 -11.93 1.22
CA GLY A 47 -9.64 -11.75 0.84
C GLY A 47 -9.37 -11.93 -0.65
N ILE A 48 -8.13 -12.23 -0.97
CA ILE A 48 -7.65 -12.44 -2.33
C ILE A 48 -7.43 -13.94 -2.50
N TRP A 49 -8.21 -14.56 -3.38
CA TRP A 49 -7.99 -15.95 -3.73
C TRP A 49 -6.91 -16.04 -4.79
N VAL A 50 -5.87 -16.82 -4.50
CA VAL A 50 -4.84 -17.19 -5.46
C VAL A 50 -4.99 -18.68 -5.72
N ARG A 51 -5.33 -19.06 -6.94
CA ARG A 51 -5.62 -20.47 -7.27
C ARG A 51 -4.49 -21.41 -6.85
N GLU A 52 -3.25 -20.96 -7.02
CA GLU A 52 -2.05 -21.75 -6.75
C GLU A 52 -1.63 -21.74 -5.26
N ALA A 53 -2.19 -20.87 -4.43
CA ALA A 53 -1.72 -20.64 -3.05
C ALA A 53 -2.81 -20.41 -1.98
N GLY A 54 -4.08 -20.52 -2.35
CA GLY A 54 -5.23 -20.34 -1.46
C GLY A 54 -5.58 -18.87 -1.19
N ILE A 55 -6.40 -18.64 -0.15
CA ILE A 55 -6.90 -17.31 0.20
C ILE A 55 -5.88 -16.55 1.06
N ILE A 56 -5.62 -15.30 0.70
CA ILE A 56 -4.88 -14.31 1.48
C ILE A 56 -5.88 -13.33 2.09
N SER A 57 -5.89 -13.16 3.42
CA SER A 57 -6.81 -12.23 4.08
C SER A 57 -6.46 -10.77 3.79
N TYR A 58 -7.46 -9.88 3.83
CA TYR A 58 -7.22 -8.44 3.73
C TYR A 58 -6.35 -7.89 4.87
N GLN A 59 -6.40 -8.49 6.06
CA GLN A 59 -5.46 -8.19 7.14
C GLN A 59 -4.01 -8.49 6.74
N GLY A 60 -3.75 -9.65 6.14
CA GLY A 60 -2.41 -10.03 5.67
C GLY A 60 -1.89 -9.04 4.62
N LEU A 61 -2.74 -8.67 3.66
CA LEU A 61 -2.41 -7.64 2.67
C LEU A 61 -2.15 -6.27 3.34
N ALA A 62 -2.96 -5.87 4.32
CA ALA A 62 -2.80 -4.61 5.03
C ALA A 62 -1.47 -4.54 5.79
N CYS A 63 -1.08 -5.62 6.48
CA CYS A 63 0.22 -5.72 7.16
C CYS A 63 1.37 -5.57 6.17
N PHE A 64 1.34 -6.33 5.07
CA PHE A 64 2.35 -6.24 4.03
C PHE A 64 2.47 -4.84 3.42
N ILE A 65 1.33 -4.19 3.10
CA ILE A 65 1.33 -2.80 2.60
C ILE A 65 1.97 -1.86 3.62
N ARG A 66 1.63 -1.99 4.91
CA ARG A 66 2.18 -1.13 5.96
C ARG A 66 3.69 -1.30 6.09
N GLU A 67 4.18 -2.53 6.19
CA GLU A 67 5.60 -2.81 6.37
C GLU A 67 6.44 -2.42 5.15
N THR A 68 6.01 -2.79 3.95
CA THR A 68 6.70 -2.38 2.72
C THR A 68 6.69 -0.86 2.54
N THR A 69 5.62 -0.18 2.97
CA THR A 69 5.57 1.29 2.94
C THR A 69 6.50 1.91 3.98
N LEU A 70 6.60 1.31 5.18
CA LEU A 70 7.54 1.75 6.23
C LEU A 70 8.99 1.62 5.76
N LEU A 71 9.38 0.49 5.17
CA LEU A 71 10.71 0.27 4.61
C LEU A 71 11.05 1.26 3.49
N LYS A 72 10.09 1.58 2.63
CA LYS A 72 10.29 2.60 1.58
C LYS A 72 10.39 4.02 2.15
N ALA A 73 9.77 4.26 3.30
CA ALA A 73 9.74 5.58 3.93
C ALA A 73 11.00 5.87 4.76
N SER A 74 11.64 4.86 5.35
CA SER A 74 12.77 5.03 6.27
C SER A 74 14.01 5.69 5.65
N HIS A 75 14.12 5.68 4.33
CA HIS A 75 15.26 6.27 3.60
C HIS A 75 14.94 7.62 2.96
N LEU A 76 13.74 8.16 3.18
CA LEU A 76 13.34 9.43 2.57
C LEU A 76 13.75 10.60 3.45
N GLN A 77 14.43 11.57 2.84
CA GLN A 77 14.67 12.84 3.49
C GLN A 77 13.37 13.61 3.64
N VAL A 78 13.17 14.19 4.83
CA VAL A 78 11.99 14.99 5.18
C VAL A 78 12.45 16.36 5.66
N GLU A 79 11.90 17.40 5.06
CA GLU A 79 12.07 18.78 5.49
C GLU A 79 10.75 19.31 6.03
N GLN A 80 10.72 19.68 7.32
CA GLN A 80 9.55 20.32 7.91
C GLN A 80 9.58 21.82 7.63
N ARG A 81 8.57 22.33 6.92
CA ARG A 81 8.45 23.75 6.56
C ARG A 81 7.54 24.52 7.51
N SER A 82 6.58 23.84 8.13
CA SER A 82 5.70 24.39 9.17
C SER A 82 5.18 23.25 10.07
N PRO A 83 4.48 23.54 11.18
CA PRO A 83 3.92 22.49 12.05
C PRO A 83 3.05 21.45 11.32
N ASN A 84 2.43 21.84 10.21
CA ASN A 84 1.52 20.99 9.42
C ASN A 84 1.99 20.72 7.99
N LEU A 85 3.18 21.17 7.59
CA LEU A 85 3.68 21.03 6.22
C LEU A 85 5.07 20.41 6.19
N PHE A 86 5.18 19.33 5.42
CA PHE A 86 6.41 18.58 5.20
C PHE A 86 6.67 18.49 3.71
N LEU A 87 7.94 18.62 3.33
CA LEU A 87 8.41 18.30 2.00
C LEU A 87 9.21 17.00 2.09
N VAL A 88 8.75 15.97 1.39
CA VAL A 88 9.39 14.65 1.40
C VAL A 88 10.06 14.43 0.05
N GLN A 89 11.30 13.96 0.07
CA GLN A 89 12.03 13.60 -1.15
C GLN A 89 11.24 12.59 -1.99
N GLY A 90 11.28 12.77 -3.30
CA GLY A 90 10.62 11.90 -4.26
C GLY A 90 11.53 11.52 -5.44
N VAL A 91 11.07 10.53 -6.21
CA VAL A 91 11.78 10.08 -7.43
C VAL A 91 11.23 10.76 -8.69
N GLN A 92 9.91 10.82 -8.87
CA GLN A 92 9.31 11.44 -10.08
C GLN A 92 9.28 12.97 -9.99
N LYS A 93 9.29 13.50 -8.77
CA LYS A 93 9.42 14.92 -8.43
C LYS A 93 10.44 15.04 -7.31
N SER A 94 11.24 16.10 -7.32
CA SER A 94 12.29 16.31 -6.31
C SER A 94 11.74 16.30 -4.89
N LYS A 95 10.59 16.93 -4.66
CA LYS A 95 9.87 16.96 -3.38
C LYS A 95 8.36 16.81 -3.60
N TYR A 96 7.70 16.12 -2.68
CA TYR A 96 6.25 16.06 -2.57
C TYR A 96 5.79 16.78 -1.31
N ALA A 97 4.73 17.58 -1.45
CA ALA A 97 4.06 18.15 -0.29
C ALA A 97 3.27 17.08 0.47
N VAL A 98 3.46 17.04 1.79
CA VAL A 98 2.65 16.29 2.73
C VAL A 98 2.09 17.24 3.78
N VAL A 99 0.77 17.29 3.89
CA VAL A 99 0.05 18.17 4.81
C VAL A 99 -0.58 17.34 5.93
N ARG A 100 -0.38 17.75 7.18
CA ARG A 100 -1.08 17.18 8.33
C ARG A 100 -2.37 17.95 8.60
N GLN A 101 -3.51 17.25 8.53
CA GLN A 101 -4.83 17.80 8.84
C GLN A 101 -5.62 16.80 9.68
N HIS A 102 -6.22 17.24 10.79
CA HIS A 102 -7.05 16.39 11.66
C HIS A 102 -6.37 15.06 12.05
N ASN A 103 -5.07 15.08 12.37
CA ASN A 103 -4.25 13.90 12.66
C ASN A 103 -4.05 12.89 11.51
N CYS A 104 -4.41 13.26 10.29
CA CYS A 104 -4.12 12.51 9.08
C CYS A 104 -3.03 13.21 8.26
N PHE A 105 -2.20 12.44 7.57
CA PHE A 105 -1.22 12.94 6.61
C PHE A 105 -1.78 12.76 5.20
N CYS A 106 -1.84 13.86 4.47
CA CYS A 106 -2.31 13.91 3.09
C CYS A 106 -1.12 14.20 2.17
N CYS A 107 -0.93 13.42 1.12
CA CYS A 107 0.16 13.62 0.17
C CYS A 107 -0.38 13.91 -1.23
N GLU A 108 0.32 14.73 -1.99
CA GLU A 108 -0.06 15.02 -3.36
C GLU A 108 0.37 13.94 -4.38
N CYS A 109 1.11 12.91 -3.97
CA CYS A 109 1.61 11.88 -4.89
C CYS A 109 0.47 11.04 -5.49
N MET A 110 0.69 10.52 -6.69
CA MET A 110 -0.33 9.76 -7.43
C MET A 110 -0.82 8.53 -6.64
N LEU A 111 0.10 7.81 -5.98
CA LEU A 111 -0.23 6.65 -5.16
C LEU A 111 -1.22 7.01 -4.04
N TYR A 112 -0.99 8.12 -3.35
CA TYR A 112 -1.90 8.60 -2.31
C TYR A 112 -3.26 8.97 -2.91
N ARG A 113 -3.28 9.78 -3.99
CA ARG A 113 -4.52 10.23 -4.63
C ARG A 113 -5.38 9.06 -5.11
N CYS A 114 -4.78 8.08 -5.78
CA CYS A 114 -5.48 6.87 -6.22
C CYS A 114 -6.09 6.11 -5.04
N ARG A 115 -5.30 5.83 -3.99
CA ARG A 115 -5.79 5.12 -2.81
C ARG A 115 -6.89 5.91 -2.10
N HIS A 116 -6.68 7.20 -1.85
CA HIS A 116 -7.64 8.07 -1.18
C HIS A 116 -9.00 8.11 -1.89
N ASN A 117 -9.00 8.22 -3.21
CA ASN A 117 -10.24 8.38 -3.98
C ASN A 117 -11.01 7.07 -4.16
N ARG A 118 -10.29 5.94 -4.19
CA ARG A 118 -10.83 4.66 -4.69
C ARG A 118 -10.94 3.59 -3.63
N LEU A 119 -9.97 3.48 -2.72
CA LEU A 119 -9.84 2.35 -1.82
C LEU A 119 -11.08 2.12 -0.95
N LYS A 120 -11.66 3.19 -0.40
CA LYS A 120 -12.89 3.12 0.40
C LYS A 120 -14.09 2.57 -0.39
N LYS A 121 -14.17 2.86 -1.69
CA LYS A 121 -15.30 2.48 -2.55
C LYS A 121 -15.10 1.10 -3.18
N GLU A 122 -13.90 0.86 -3.70
CA GLU A 122 -13.59 -0.31 -4.53
C GLU A 122 -13.08 -1.50 -3.70
N LEU A 123 -12.47 -1.26 -2.53
CA LEU A 123 -11.93 -2.32 -1.68
C LEU A 123 -12.14 -2.01 -0.19
N PRO A 124 -13.41 -1.85 0.26
CA PRO A 124 -13.73 -1.39 1.62
C PRO A 124 -13.17 -2.30 2.72
N GLN A 125 -13.08 -3.61 2.48
CA GLN A 125 -12.51 -4.55 3.45
C GLN A 125 -11.01 -4.28 3.68
N LEU A 126 -10.26 -3.94 2.63
CA LEU A 126 -8.87 -3.52 2.77
C LEU A 126 -8.77 -2.15 3.46
N PHE A 127 -9.68 -1.22 3.16
CA PHE A 127 -9.73 0.07 3.82
C PHE A 127 -9.94 -0.06 5.35
N GLU A 128 -10.86 -0.94 5.76
CA GLU A 128 -11.06 -1.27 7.18
C GLU A 128 -9.83 -1.97 7.78
N ALA A 129 -9.23 -2.94 7.08
CA ALA A 129 -8.01 -3.61 7.54
C ALA A 129 -6.81 -2.65 7.70
N LEU A 130 -6.80 -1.53 6.97
CA LEU A 130 -5.84 -0.43 7.10
C LEU A 130 -6.22 0.60 8.18
N ASN A 131 -7.21 0.30 9.03
CA ASN A 131 -7.76 1.21 10.04
C ASN A 131 -8.20 2.54 9.44
N ARG A 132 -8.79 2.50 8.23
CA ARG A 132 -9.30 3.67 7.49
C ARG A 132 -8.23 4.72 7.18
N LYS A 133 -6.96 4.30 7.12
CA LYS A 133 -5.82 5.17 6.78
C LYS A 133 -5.35 4.93 5.35
N ILE A 134 -4.96 6.00 4.68
CA ILE A 134 -4.31 5.93 3.38
C ILE A 134 -2.81 6.01 3.59
N PHE A 135 -2.10 5.02 3.03
CA PHE A 135 -0.65 4.94 3.14
C PHE A 135 -0.02 5.30 1.79
N CYS A 136 1.01 6.13 1.81
CA CYS A 136 2.07 6.17 0.81
C CYS A 136 3.41 6.38 1.54
N HIS A 137 4.54 6.08 0.90
CA HIS A 137 5.84 6.21 1.56
C HIS A 137 6.13 7.65 2.03
N HIS A 138 5.63 8.68 1.33
CA HIS A 138 5.76 10.07 1.78
C HIS A 138 4.96 10.38 3.05
N THR A 139 3.68 9.96 3.12
CA THR A 139 2.87 10.16 4.35
C THR A 139 3.49 9.45 5.55
N VAL A 140 4.08 8.28 5.32
CA VAL A 140 4.73 7.52 6.38
C VAL A 140 6.06 8.15 6.79
N ALA A 141 6.86 8.67 5.83
CA ALA A 141 8.10 9.36 6.15
C ALA A 141 7.85 10.62 6.99
N ALA A 142 6.86 11.44 6.61
CA ALA A 142 6.46 12.62 7.39
C ALA A 142 5.95 12.26 8.80
N TYR A 143 5.26 11.12 8.94
CA TYR A 143 4.86 10.62 10.25
C TYR A 143 6.06 10.17 11.10
N LEU A 144 7.01 9.44 10.49
CA LEU A 144 8.21 8.96 11.18
C LEU A 144 9.11 10.13 11.61
N SER A 145 9.24 11.18 10.80
CA SER A 145 10.07 12.34 11.14
C SER A 145 9.62 13.06 12.42
N LEU A 146 8.32 12.97 12.77
CA LEU A 146 7.79 13.52 14.02
C LEU A 146 8.07 12.65 15.25
N LYS A 147 8.42 11.37 15.07
CA LYS A 147 8.73 10.45 16.18
C LYS A 147 10.20 10.45 16.58
N THR A 148 11.05 10.87 15.66
CA THR A 148 12.50 10.96 15.83
C THR A 148 12.97 12.34 16.30
N GLN A 149 12.04 13.27 16.52
CA GLN A 149 12.26 14.55 17.21
C GLN A 149 11.96 14.38 18.69
#